data_AF-A0A9D7BPJ3-F1
#
_entry.id   AF-A0A9D7BPJ3-F1
#
_cell.length_a   1.000
_cell.length_b   1.000
_cell.length_c   1.000
_cell.angle_alpha   90.00
_cell.angle_beta   90.00
_cell.angle_gamma   90.00
#
_symmetry.space_group_name_H-M   'P 1'
#
loop_
_entity.id
_entity.type
_entity.pdbx_description
1 polymer ?
#
loop_
_entity_poly.entity_id
_entity_poly.type
_entity_poly.pdbx_seq_one_letter_code
_entity_poly.pdbx_strand_id
1 'polypeptide(L)'
;MSADQACKPAGVPRWTETIPDRSSAMIRFQMQMRKTASLAVVVAALSACGNTSTTAPADTASGMQAAVEQAEGDAQAAGAASTGDAPLKPGQTIQGSIEADVGNGTQSFRSLATKVADDIGAQVEGKLDTGKGQRAIDDANRKLEKLGVESRVGADDVREMVEGMAGKTFHDASVMQVDIIKSLQVSLKGTASDGAQLDLAMTFDDTSLTLTSSNFTYRPKANAMFDFYEAKDKEGFAVTVERFERNADGTYAIAGSFTAKDVPASAMAKKLPSASLPAASGRFDYASLPLKQMPKFGK
;
A
#
# COMPACT_ATOMS: atom_id res chain seq x y z
N MET A 1 -33.55 67.97 -19.21
CA MET A 1 -32.37 68.57 -19.89
C MET A 1 -31.21 68.44 -18.92
N SER A 2 -30.63 67.24 -18.85
CA SER A 2 -29.40 66.83 -19.54
C SER A 2 -28.17 67.19 -18.71
N ALA A 3 -27.68 66.21 -17.98
CA ALA A 3 -26.30 66.16 -17.52
C ALA A 3 -25.67 64.91 -18.14
N ASP A 4 -24.86 65.14 -19.18
CA ASP A 4 -23.96 64.17 -19.79
C ASP A 4 -22.87 63.77 -18.79
N GLN A 5 -22.74 62.47 -18.52
CA GLN A 5 -21.50 61.91 -17.98
C GLN A 5 -21.24 60.56 -18.65
N ALA A 6 -20.30 60.57 -19.60
CA ALA A 6 -19.84 59.41 -20.33
C ALA A 6 -18.98 58.49 -19.45
N CYS A 7 -19.37 57.22 -19.38
CA CYS A 7 -18.60 56.12 -18.80
C CYS A 7 -17.30 55.85 -19.58
N LYS A 8 -16.16 55.87 -18.87
CA LYS A 8 -14.92 55.17 -19.24
C LYS A 8 -14.89 53.80 -18.52
N PRO A 9 -14.52 52.69 -19.19
CA PRO A 9 -14.36 51.39 -18.52
C PRO A 9 -13.04 51.34 -17.72
N ALA A 10 -13.14 50.95 -16.45
CA ALA A 10 -12.02 50.69 -15.56
C ALA A 10 -11.32 49.37 -15.93
N GLY A 11 -9.99 49.39 -15.90
CA GLY A 11 -9.12 48.27 -16.25
C GLY A 11 -9.20 47.09 -15.28
N VAL A 12 -9.04 45.90 -15.86
CA VAL A 12 -8.93 44.61 -15.16
C VAL A 12 -7.54 44.46 -14.54
N PRO A 13 -7.40 44.21 -13.22
CA PRO A 13 -6.12 43.80 -12.65
C PRO A 13 -5.86 42.32 -12.96
N ARG A 14 -4.72 42.07 -13.60
CA ARG A 14 -4.16 40.77 -13.96
C ARG A 14 -3.53 40.14 -12.72
N TRP A 15 -4.21 39.17 -12.11
CA TRP A 15 -3.64 38.35 -11.03
C TRP A 15 -2.72 37.30 -11.62
N THR A 16 -1.41 37.47 -11.43
CA THR A 16 -0.40 36.43 -11.64
C THR A 16 -0.41 35.49 -10.44
N GLU A 17 -1.12 34.38 -10.56
CA GLU A 17 -1.07 33.28 -9.59
C GLU A 17 0.30 32.60 -9.69
N THR A 18 1.09 32.72 -8.63
CA THR A 18 2.35 31.99 -8.49
C THR A 18 2.00 30.56 -8.09
N ILE A 19 2.07 29.63 -9.04
CA ILE A 19 1.86 28.19 -8.80
C ILE A 19 2.96 27.71 -7.85
N PRO A 20 2.64 27.22 -6.64
CA PRO A 20 3.66 26.63 -5.78
C PRO A 20 4.22 25.35 -6.42
N ASP A 21 5.54 25.32 -6.54
CA ASP A 21 6.34 24.25 -7.11
C ASP A 21 6.06 22.88 -6.44
N ARG A 22 5.36 22.01 -7.18
CA ARG A 22 5.03 20.63 -6.80
C ARG A 22 6.26 19.76 -6.51
N SER A 23 7.45 20.18 -6.93
CA SER A 23 8.69 19.42 -6.78
C SER A 23 9.14 19.30 -5.31
N SER A 24 8.88 20.32 -4.49
CA SER A 24 9.36 20.36 -3.09
C SER A 24 8.54 19.46 -2.15
N ALA A 25 7.24 19.27 -2.42
CA ALA A 25 6.37 18.37 -1.65
C ALA A 25 6.69 16.89 -1.94
N MET A 26 7.03 16.58 -3.20
CA MET A 26 7.38 15.22 -3.63
C MET A 26 8.70 14.73 -2.99
N ILE A 27 9.69 15.63 -2.83
CA ILE A 27 10.97 15.30 -2.20
C ILE A 27 10.82 15.03 -0.69
N ARG A 28 9.98 15.80 0.03
CA ARG A 28 9.72 15.55 1.46
C ARG A 28 8.91 14.28 1.70
N PHE A 29 7.98 13.95 0.79
CA PHE A 29 7.21 12.70 0.83
C PHE A 29 8.09 11.47 0.52
N GLN A 30 9.01 11.60 -0.45
CA GLN A 30 10.05 10.60 -0.74
C GLN A 30 10.97 10.35 0.47
N MET A 31 11.35 11.39 1.22
CA MET A 31 12.24 11.26 2.38
C MET A 31 11.54 10.61 3.59
N GLN A 32 10.25 10.90 3.80
CA GLN A 32 9.46 10.23 4.84
C GLN A 32 9.16 8.76 4.49
N MET A 33 8.83 8.44 3.23
CA MET A 33 8.63 7.05 2.81
C MET A 33 9.90 6.19 2.90
N ARG A 34 11.08 6.78 2.69
CA ARG A 34 12.35 6.08 2.86
C ARG A 34 12.64 5.72 4.32
N LYS A 35 12.31 6.59 5.29
CA LYS A 35 12.50 6.28 6.73
C LYS A 35 11.58 5.15 7.20
N THR A 36 10.31 5.13 6.78
CA THR A 36 9.37 4.05 7.15
C THR A 36 9.70 2.73 6.46
N ALA A 37 10.17 2.74 5.21
CA ALA A 37 10.58 1.53 4.51
C ALA A 37 11.81 0.86 5.14
N SER A 38 12.79 1.63 5.61
CA SER A 38 14.00 1.07 6.23
C SER A 38 13.77 0.51 7.63
N LEU A 39 12.89 1.12 8.44
CA LEU A 39 12.50 0.57 9.73
C LEU A 39 11.72 -0.75 9.57
N ALA A 40 10.86 -0.85 8.56
CA ALA A 40 10.14 -2.08 8.24
C ALA A 40 11.09 -3.24 7.87
N VAL A 41 12.22 -2.96 7.20
CA VAL A 41 13.27 -3.96 6.88
C VAL A 41 13.98 -4.46 8.14
N VAL A 42 14.27 -3.59 9.12
CA VAL A 42 14.89 -3.99 10.39
C VAL A 42 13.93 -4.86 11.22
N VAL A 43 12.65 -4.47 11.29
CA VAL A 43 11.62 -5.25 11.99
C VAL A 43 11.39 -6.61 11.31
N ALA A 44 11.37 -6.66 9.97
CA ALA A 44 11.27 -7.90 9.20
C ALA A 44 12.51 -8.81 9.36
N ALA A 45 13.72 -8.25 9.35
CA ALA A 45 14.96 -9.00 9.56
C ALA A 45 15.06 -9.59 10.98
N LEU A 46 14.48 -8.92 11.98
CA LEU A 46 14.43 -9.39 13.36
C LEU A 46 13.33 -10.44 13.59
N SER A 47 12.31 -10.51 12.73
CA SER A 47 11.20 -11.47 12.80
C SER A 47 11.34 -12.67 11.85
N ALA A 48 12.28 -12.64 10.91
CA ALA A 48 12.59 -13.77 10.05
C ALA A 48 13.47 -14.81 10.77
N CYS A 49 12.91 -15.99 11.01
CA CYS A 49 13.66 -17.17 11.43
C CYS A 49 14.49 -17.72 10.26
N GLY A 50 15.82 -17.75 10.43
CA GLY A 50 16.70 -18.81 9.89
C GLY A 50 17.30 -18.63 8.48
N ASN A 51 18.63 -18.47 8.46
CA ASN A 51 19.60 -18.72 7.37
C ASN A 51 19.35 -18.10 5.98
N THR A 52 20.23 -17.20 5.57
CA THR A 52 21.30 -17.53 4.60
C THR A 52 22.32 -16.40 4.47
N SER A 53 23.59 -16.77 4.59
CA SER A 53 24.74 -15.99 4.14
C SER A 53 24.76 -15.94 2.62
N THR A 54 25.09 -14.80 1.99
CA THR A 54 25.96 -14.76 0.80
C THR A 54 26.30 -13.32 0.36
N THR A 55 27.60 -13.03 0.45
CA THR A 55 28.51 -12.42 -0.53
C THR A 55 28.05 -11.26 -1.42
N ALA A 56 28.78 -10.16 -1.31
CA ALA A 56 28.74 -8.99 -2.19
C ALA A 56 29.49 -9.23 -3.52
N PRO A 57 29.11 -8.49 -4.58
CA PRO A 57 30.08 -7.97 -5.52
C PRO A 57 30.03 -6.43 -5.64
N ALA A 58 31.20 -5.87 -5.90
CA ALA A 58 31.45 -4.46 -6.17
C ALA A 58 31.15 -4.11 -7.64
N ASP A 59 30.56 -2.93 -7.90
CA ASP A 59 31.12 -1.90 -8.80
C ASP A 59 30.16 -0.70 -8.98
N THR A 60 30.75 0.49 -9.09
CA THR A 60 30.19 1.81 -8.78
C THR A 60 29.54 2.55 -9.96
N ALA A 61 28.55 1.94 -10.62
CA ALA A 61 27.68 2.65 -11.58
C ALA A 61 26.19 2.27 -11.51
N SER A 62 25.84 1.31 -10.65
CA SER A 62 24.56 0.59 -10.65
C SER A 62 23.64 0.96 -9.47
N GLY A 63 23.94 2.03 -8.73
CA GLY A 63 23.43 2.25 -7.37
C GLY A 63 21.91 2.28 -7.24
N MET A 64 21.18 2.78 -8.23
CA MET A 64 19.71 2.84 -8.20
C MET A 64 19.06 1.50 -8.61
N GLN A 65 19.72 0.76 -9.50
CA GLN A 65 19.23 -0.52 -10.02
C GLN A 65 19.55 -1.66 -9.04
N ALA A 66 20.74 -1.62 -8.43
CA ALA A 66 21.14 -2.49 -7.33
C ALA A 66 20.33 -2.20 -6.05
N ALA A 67 19.94 -0.94 -5.79
CA ALA A 67 19.04 -0.63 -4.68
C ALA A 67 17.62 -1.16 -4.92
N VAL A 68 17.13 -1.15 -6.17
CA VAL A 68 15.85 -1.76 -6.55
C VAL A 68 15.93 -3.28 -6.50
N GLU A 69 16.99 -3.89 -7.02
CA GLU A 69 17.20 -5.35 -6.97
C GLU A 69 17.43 -5.85 -5.54
N GLN A 70 18.10 -5.06 -4.70
CA GLN A 70 18.27 -5.39 -3.30
C GLN A 70 17.01 -5.12 -2.47
N ALA A 71 16.20 -4.12 -2.82
CA ALA A 71 14.85 -3.98 -2.26
C ALA A 71 13.92 -5.11 -2.73
N GLU A 72 14.06 -5.58 -3.99
CA GLU A 72 13.36 -6.75 -4.52
C GLU A 72 13.79 -8.05 -3.81
N GLY A 73 15.08 -8.18 -3.47
CA GLY A 73 15.67 -9.31 -2.73
C GLY A 73 15.36 -9.29 -1.23
N ASP A 74 15.42 -8.12 -0.58
CA ASP A 74 15.04 -7.91 0.82
C ASP A 74 13.52 -8.07 0.98
N ALA A 75 12.72 -7.66 -0.02
CA ALA A 75 11.30 -7.99 -0.12
C ALA A 75 11.05 -9.47 -0.44
N GLN A 76 12.01 -10.20 -0.99
CA GLN A 76 11.91 -11.66 -1.18
C GLN A 76 12.15 -12.41 0.15
N ALA A 77 13.05 -11.91 0.99
CA ALA A 77 13.31 -12.43 2.33
C ALA A 77 12.22 -12.03 3.35
N ALA A 78 11.67 -10.82 3.25
CA ALA A 78 10.56 -10.34 4.07
C ALA A 78 9.17 -10.73 3.53
N GLY A 79 9.08 -10.98 2.22
CA GLY A 79 7.84 -11.27 1.47
C GLY A 79 7.51 -12.76 1.34
N ALA A 80 8.12 -13.63 2.16
CA ALA A 80 7.50 -14.92 2.50
C ALA A 80 6.23 -14.73 3.38
N ALA A 81 5.53 -13.61 3.21
CA ALA A 81 4.29 -13.25 3.86
C ALA A 81 3.14 -13.74 2.98
N SER A 82 2.61 -14.90 3.37
CA SER A 82 1.33 -15.48 2.95
C SER A 82 1.13 -15.59 1.44
N THR A 83 1.60 -16.71 0.88
CA THR A 83 0.94 -17.27 -0.29
C THR A 83 -0.52 -17.54 0.09
N GLY A 84 -1.46 -17.26 -0.80
CA GLY A 84 -2.91 -17.35 -0.58
C GLY A 84 -3.37 -18.65 0.08
N ASP A 85 -2.67 -19.77 -0.12
CA ASP A 85 -2.98 -21.07 0.50
C ASP A 85 -2.01 -21.49 1.63
N ALA A 86 -1.03 -20.66 2.00
CA ALA A 86 -0.17 -20.96 3.13
C ALA A 86 -0.98 -21.10 4.42
N PRO A 87 -0.55 -21.98 5.34
CA PRO A 87 -1.04 -21.99 6.70
C PRO A 87 -0.94 -20.59 7.32
N LEU A 88 -2.00 -20.15 8.01
CA LEU A 88 -2.01 -18.88 8.71
C LEU A 88 -0.91 -18.88 9.78
N LYS A 89 -0.10 -17.81 9.80
CA LYS A 89 0.88 -17.59 10.87
C LYS A 89 0.16 -17.18 12.16
N PRO A 90 0.81 -17.30 13.33
CA PRO A 90 0.25 -16.80 14.58
C PRO A 90 -0.19 -15.33 14.45
N GLY A 91 -1.39 -15.02 14.95
CA GLY A 91 -1.98 -13.68 14.86
C GLY A 91 -2.64 -13.35 13.51
N GLN A 92 -2.57 -14.24 12.50
CA GLN A 92 -3.25 -14.03 11.23
C GLN A 92 -4.67 -14.60 11.21
N THR A 93 -5.59 -13.85 10.61
CA THR A 93 -6.97 -14.25 10.35
C THR A 93 -7.39 -13.80 8.95
N ILE A 94 -8.24 -14.56 8.27
CA ILE A 94 -8.77 -14.19 6.95
C ILE A 94 -9.86 -13.13 7.14
N GLN A 95 -9.73 -11.99 6.45
CA GLN A 95 -10.76 -10.92 6.43
C GLN A 95 -11.84 -11.16 5.37
N GLY A 96 -11.43 -11.77 4.27
CA GLY A 96 -12.24 -12.02 3.10
C GLY A 96 -11.40 -12.58 1.97
N SER A 97 -12.05 -12.86 0.85
CA SER A 97 -11.41 -13.42 -0.32
C SER A 97 -11.92 -12.77 -1.60
N ILE A 98 -11.10 -12.89 -2.63
CA ILE A 98 -11.45 -12.58 -4.01
C ILE A 98 -11.18 -13.83 -4.83
N GLU A 99 -12.21 -14.42 -5.42
CA GLU A 99 -12.05 -15.50 -6.39
C GLU A 99 -12.04 -14.87 -7.77
N ALA A 100 -10.89 -14.91 -8.45
CA ALA A 100 -10.73 -14.22 -9.72
C ALA A 100 -9.92 -15.02 -10.73
N ASP A 101 -10.32 -14.91 -11.99
CA ASP A 101 -9.52 -15.25 -13.15
C ASP A 101 -8.86 -13.98 -13.68
N VAL A 102 -7.53 -14.00 -13.74
CA VAL A 102 -6.67 -12.91 -14.22
C VAL A 102 -5.81 -13.37 -15.40
N GLY A 103 -6.38 -14.23 -16.25
CA GLY A 103 -5.77 -14.74 -17.48
C GLY A 103 -5.05 -16.08 -17.36
N ASN A 104 -5.02 -16.67 -16.16
CA ASN A 104 -4.38 -17.96 -15.87
C ASN A 104 -5.35 -18.98 -15.24
N GLY A 105 -6.66 -18.72 -15.34
CA GLY A 105 -7.70 -19.49 -14.67
C GLY A 105 -8.05 -18.93 -13.30
N THR A 106 -9.18 -19.39 -12.75
CA THR A 106 -9.69 -18.94 -11.46
C THR A 106 -8.77 -19.34 -10.31
N GLN A 107 -8.40 -18.37 -9.49
CA GLN A 107 -7.63 -18.56 -8.26
C GLN A 107 -8.19 -17.73 -7.10
N SER A 108 -7.85 -18.13 -5.88
CA SER A 108 -8.27 -17.44 -4.66
C SER A 108 -7.19 -16.47 -4.20
N PHE A 109 -7.56 -15.20 -4.05
CA PHE A 109 -6.76 -14.17 -3.43
C PHE A 109 -7.28 -13.95 -2.01
N ARG A 110 -6.48 -14.27 -0.99
CA ARG A 110 -6.89 -14.13 0.40
C ARG A 110 -6.42 -12.81 0.99
N SER A 111 -7.31 -12.14 1.71
CA SER A 111 -7.03 -10.92 2.47
C SER A 111 -6.83 -11.26 3.94
N LEU A 112 -5.76 -10.75 4.56
CA LEU A 112 -5.42 -11.10 5.93
C LEU A 112 -5.48 -9.88 6.87
N ALA A 113 -5.92 -10.14 8.09
CA ALA A 113 -5.68 -9.29 9.24
C ALA A 113 -4.60 -9.95 10.10
N THR A 114 -3.58 -9.19 10.46
CA THR A 114 -2.45 -9.66 11.28
C THR A 114 -2.40 -8.88 12.57
N LYS A 115 -2.73 -9.53 13.69
CA LYS A 115 -2.52 -9.00 15.04
C LYS A 115 -1.05 -9.17 15.41
N VAL A 116 -0.40 -8.06 15.73
CA VAL A 116 0.95 -8.06 16.31
C VAL A 116 0.85 -8.55 17.75
N ALA A 117 1.78 -9.43 18.14
CA ALA A 117 1.82 -9.99 19.49
C ALA A 117 1.93 -8.87 20.54
N ASP A 118 1.24 -9.03 21.66
CA ASP A 118 1.21 -8.02 22.73
C ASP A 118 2.59 -7.88 23.41
N ASP A 119 3.43 -8.91 23.34
CA ASP A 119 4.78 -9.01 23.90
C ASP A 119 5.90 -8.78 22.86
N ILE A 120 5.57 -8.26 21.66
CA ILE A 120 6.55 -8.10 20.58
C ILE A 120 7.75 -7.22 20.98
N GLY A 121 7.54 -6.23 21.84
CA GLY A 121 8.61 -5.36 22.37
C GLY A 121 9.66 -6.17 23.13
N ALA A 122 9.22 -7.04 24.05
CA ALA A 122 10.12 -7.92 24.82
C ALA A 122 10.82 -8.96 23.93
N GLN A 123 10.12 -9.49 22.92
CA GLN A 123 10.72 -10.43 21.96
C GLN A 123 11.81 -9.78 21.10
N VAL A 124 11.61 -8.52 20.71
CA VAL A 124 12.58 -7.77 19.90
C VAL A 124 13.73 -7.26 20.77
N GLU A 125 13.46 -6.77 21.97
CA GLU A 125 14.50 -6.35 22.92
C GLU A 125 15.53 -7.46 23.17
N GLY A 126 15.07 -8.67 23.50
CA GLY A 126 15.96 -9.82 23.69
C GLY A 126 16.81 -10.18 22.46
N LYS A 127 16.39 -9.76 21.25
CA LYS A 127 17.16 -9.93 20.00
C LYS A 127 18.09 -8.76 19.72
N LEU A 128 17.69 -7.53 20.04
CA LEU A 128 18.48 -6.31 19.88
C LEU A 128 19.73 -6.32 20.78
N ASP A 129 19.61 -6.92 21.97
CA ASP A 129 20.73 -7.10 22.91
C ASP A 129 21.75 -8.16 22.46
N THR A 130 21.48 -8.87 21.37
CA THR A 130 22.43 -9.83 20.80
C THR A 130 23.38 -9.17 19.82
N GLY A 131 24.59 -9.74 19.67
CA GLY A 131 25.52 -9.32 18.61
C GLY A 131 24.98 -9.48 17.18
N LYS A 132 23.90 -10.26 16.97
CA LYS A 132 23.19 -10.31 15.68
C LYS A 132 22.27 -9.10 15.48
N GLY A 133 21.56 -8.69 16.53
CA GLY A 133 20.68 -7.51 16.51
C GLY A 133 21.46 -6.22 16.26
N GLN A 134 22.59 -6.05 16.95
CA GLN A 134 23.49 -4.91 16.74
C GLN A 134 24.03 -4.84 15.30
N ARG A 135 24.46 -5.98 14.73
CA ARG A 135 24.91 -6.04 13.33
C ARG A 135 23.82 -5.69 12.34
N ALA A 136 22.57 -6.09 12.60
CA ALA A 136 21.45 -5.75 11.73
C ALA A 136 21.18 -4.23 11.73
N ILE A 137 21.30 -3.57 12.87
CA ILE A 137 21.22 -2.10 12.99
C ILE A 137 22.37 -1.43 12.23
N ASP A 138 23.60 -1.92 12.41
CA ASP A 138 24.78 -1.38 11.72
C ASP A 138 24.67 -1.52 10.20
N ASP A 139 24.22 -2.67 9.71
CA ASP A 139 24.02 -2.91 8.28
C ASP A 139 22.88 -2.05 7.71
N ALA A 140 21.80 -1.86 8.46
CA ALA A 140 20.72 -0.94 8.08
C ALA A 140 21.22 0.51 8.01
N ASN A 141 21.98 0.97 9.00
CA ASN A 141 22.59 2.31 9.00
C ASN A 141 23.56 2.50 7.84
N ARG A 142 24.36 1.48 7.51
CA ARG A 142 25.26 1.50 6.35
C ARG A 142 24.48 1.60 5.04
N LYS A 143 23.34 0.92 4.93
CA LYS A 143 22.43 1.03 3.77
C LYS A 143 21.82 2.44 3.68
N LEU A 144 21.37 3.02 4.81
CA LEU A 144 20.81 4.38 4.88
C LEU A 144 21.83 5.44 4.46
N GLU A 145 23.08 5.30 4.90
CA GLU A 145 24.17 6.20 4.53
C GLU A 145 24.45 6.17 3.02
N LYS A 146 24.47 4.98 2.41
CA LYS A 146 24.59 4.83 0.95
C LYS A 146 23.43 5.48 0.18
N LEU A 147 22.25 5.58 0.80
CA LEU A 147 21.07 6.22 0.22
C LEU A 147 21.02 7.74 0.51
N GLY A 148 22.06 8.31 1.14
CA GLY A 148 22.15 9.73 1.46
C GLY A 148 21.22 10.16 2.61
N VAL A 149 20.80 9.22 3.47
CA VAL A 149 19.97 9.52 4.63
C VAL A 149 20.87 9.75 5.84
N GLU A 150 20.95 10.98 6.32
CA GLU A 150 21.81 11.39 7.45
C GLU A 150 21.29 10.92 8.83
N SER A 151 20.10 10.31 8.87
CA SER A 151 19.48 9.83 10.11
C SER A 151 19.95 8.41 10.40
N ARG A 152 20.60 8.20 11.56
CA ARG A 152 20.88 6.87 12.09
C ARG A 152 19.68 6.34 12.87
N VAL A 153 19.54 5.01 12.86
CA VAL A 153 18.56 4.25 13.62
C VAL A 153 19.30 3.54 14.75
N GLY A 154 18.86 3.74 15.98
CA GLY A 154 19.35 3.04 17.17
C GLY A 154 18.44 1.88 17.59
N ALA A 155 18.90 1.08 18.55
CA ALA A 155 18.09 0.02 19.15
C ALA A 155 16.84 0.58 19.85
N ASP A 156 16.96 1.76 20.47
CA ASP A 156 15.83 2.44 21.13
C ASP A 156 14.76 2.87 20.12
N ASP A 157 15.15 3.36 18.94
CA ASP A 157 14.19 3.72 17.87
C ASP A 157 13.42 2.49 17.37
N VAL A 158 14.11 1.34 17.25
CA VAL A 158 13.48 0.08 16.85
C VAL A 158 12.53 -0.41 17.95
N ARG A 159 12.94 -0.30 19.23
CA ARG A 159 12.11 -0.66 20.39
C ARG A 159 10.83 0.19 20.41
N GLU A 160 10.96 1.51 20.35
CA GLU A 160 9.83 2.44 20.38
C GLU A 160 8.84 2.17 19.23
N MET A 161 9.36 1.92 18.02
CA MET A 161 8.50 1.59 16.89
C MET A 161 7.72 0.29 17.11
N VAL A 162 8.40 -0.77 17.55
CA VAL A 162 7.82 -2.11 17.73
C VAL A 162 6.83 -2.13 18.88
N GLU A 163 7.16 -1.49 20.01
CA GLU A 163 6.23 -1.28 21.12
C GLU A 163 4.99 -0.51 20.67
N GLY A 164 5.18 0.52 19.83
CA GLY A 164 4.09 1.24 19.19
C GLY A 164 3.21 0.37 18.29
N MET A 165 3.63 -0.83 17.89
CA MET A 165 2.85 -1.78 17.10
C MET A 165 2.23 -2.90 17.95
N ALA A 166 2.66 -3.07 19.20
CA ALA A 166 2.20 -4.16 20.07
C ALA A 166 0.67 -4.18 20.20
N GLY A 167 0.09 -5.37 20.03
CA GLY A 167 -1.35 -5.60 20.11
C GLY A 167 -2.19 -5.01 18.96
N LYS A 168 -1.60 -4.23 18.04
CA LYS A 168 -2.31 -3.65 16.91
C LYS A 168 -2.60 -4.68 15.83
N THR A 169 -3.74 -4.53 15.18
CA THR A 169 -4.11 -5.35 14.02
C THR A 169 -3.90 -4.55 12.74
N PHE A 170 -3.10 -5.12 11.84
CA PHE A 170 -2.92 -4.60 10.48
C PHE A 170 -3.87 -5.33 9.55
N HIS A 171 -4.58 -4.56 8.72
CA HIS A 171 -5.63 -5.07 7.86
C HIS A 171 -5.26 -4.80 6.40
N ASP A 172 -5.29 -5.85 5.58
CA ASP A 172 -5.12 -5.75 4.13
C ASP A 172 -6.33 -5.08 3.47
N ALA A 173 -7.52 -5.27 4.04
CA ALA A 173 -8.75 -4.64 3.58
C ALA A 173 -9.39 -3.75 4.65
N SER A 174 -9.90 -2.59 4.26
CA SER A 174 -10.56 -1.66 5.18
C SER A 174 -11.50 -0.67 4.48
N VAL A 175 -12.38 -0.06 5.27
CA VAL A 175 -13.16 1.11 4.86
C VAL A 175 -12.56 2.34 5.52
N MET A 176 -12.27 3.39 4.74
CA MET A 176 -11.83 4.68 5.24
C MET A 176 -12.94 5.72 5.02
N GLN A 177 -13.40 6.33 6.10
CA GLN A 177 -14.33 7.46 6.03
C GLN A 177 -13.56 8.76 5.84
N VAL A 178 -13.97 9.52 4.83
CA VAL A 178 -13.40 10.83 4.50
C VAL A 178 -14.49 11.89 4.66
N ASP A 179 -14.60 12.41 5.88
CA ASP A 179 -15.67 13.31 6.30
C ASP A 179 -15.79 14.58 5.44
N ILE A 180 -14.65 15.11 4.96
CA ILE A 180 -14.58 16.38 4.21
C ILE A 180 -15.26 16.29 2.84
N ILE A 181 -15.22 15.12 2.19
CA ILE A 181 -15.85 14.88 0.88
C ILE A 181 -17.02 13.91 0.96
N LYS A 182 -17.47 13.57 2.19
CA LYS A 182 -18.60 12.66 2.44
C LYS A 182 -18.50 11.36 1.65
N SER A 183 -17.32 10.73 1.69
CA SER A 183 -17.07 9.49 0.97
C SER A 183 -16.57 8.37 1.88
N LEU A 184 -16.96 7.14 1.55
CA LEU A 184 -16.35 5.92 2.06
C LEU A 184 -15.43 5.35 0.99
N GLN A 185 -14.14 5.19 1.32
CA GLN A 185 -13.15 4.55 0.46
C GLN A 185 -12.93 3.12 0.95
N VAL A 186 -13.32 2.15 0.14
CA VAL A 186 -13.12 0.73 0.40
C VAL A 186 -11.89 0.27 -0.37
N SER A 187 -10.95 -0.37 0.31
CA SER A 187 -9.82 -1.06 -0.32
C SER A 187 -9.89 -2.53 0.04
N LEU A 188 -9.93 -3.38 -0.98
CA LEU A 188 -9.95 -4.84 -0.87
C LEU A 188 -8.69 -5.39 -1.52
N LYS A 189 -7.78 -5.88 -0.69
CA LYS A 189 -6.53 -6.47 -1.16
C LYS A 189 -6.51 -7.97 -0.87
N GLY A 190 -6.10 -8.76 -1.84
CA GLY A 190 -5.84 -10.18 -1.66
C GLY A 190 -4.52 -10.64 -2.28
N THR A 191 -3.96 -11.72 -1.73
CA THR A 191 -2.76 -12.37 -2.23
C THR A 191 -3.06 -13.83 -2.59
N ALA A 192 -2.64 -14.26 -3.79
CA ALA A 192 -2.81 -15.61 -4.28
C ALA A 192 -1.65 -16.54 -3.86
N SER A 193 -1.80 -17.85 -4.08
CA SER A 193 -0.82 -18.85 -3.67
C SER A 193 0.52 -18.79 -4.41
N ASP A 194 0.54 -18.18 -5.59
CA ASP A 194 1.75 -17.86 -6.35
C ASP A 194 2.42 -16.54 -5.92
N GLY A 195 1.81 -15.82 -4.96
CA GLY A 195 2.27 -14.52 -4.50
C GLY A 195 1.80 -13.34 -5.36
N ALA A 196 0.93 -13.56 -6.34
CA ALA A 196 0.29 -12.47 -7.08
C ALA A 196 -0.66 -11.69 -6.16
N GLN A 197 -0.78 -10.39 -6.40
CA GLN A 197 -1.62 -9.49 -5.60
C GLN A 197 -2.70 -8.85 -6.47
N LEU A 198 -3.88 -8.71 -5.89
CA LEU A 198 -5.03 -8.07 -6.50
C LEU A 198 -5.59 -7.05 -5.52
N ASP A 199 -5.79 -5.81 -5.97
CA ASP A 199 -6.40 -4.71 -5.22
C ASP A 199 -7.62 -4.18 -5.98
N LEU A 200 -8.74 -4.06 -5.27
CA LEU A 200 -9.93 -3.35 -5.68
C LEU A 200 -10.12 -2.16 -4.75
N ALA A 201 -9.96 -0.95 -5.29
CA ALA A 201 -10.29 0.28 -4.59
C ALA A 201 -11.63 0.81 -5.11
N MET A 202 -12.57 1.11 -4.20
CA MET A 202 -13.90 1.62 -4.52
C MET A 202 -14.19 2.84 -3.67
N THR A 203 -14.83 3.85 -4.27
CA THR A 203 -15.33 5.01 -3.54
C THR A 203 -16.84 5.01 -3.58
N PHE A 204 -17.45 5.21 -2.42
CA PHE A 204 -18.89 5.34 -2.25
C PHE A 204 -19.21 6.72 -1.68
N ASP A 205 -20.36 7.26 -2.06
CA ASP A 205 -20.96 8.36 -1.32
C ASP A 205 -21.41 7.85 0.07
N ASP A 206 -21.02 8.55 1.14
CA ASP A 206 -21.24 8.12 2.54
C ASP A 206 -22.72 8.22 2.96
N THR A 207 -23.57 8.88 2.17
CA THR A 207 -25.00 9.03 2.49
C THR A 207 -25.85 8.03 1.73
N SER A 208 -25.69 7.96 0.41
CA SER A 208 -26.47 7.10 -0.48
C SER A 208 -25.88 5.70 -0.64
N LEU A 209 -24.61 5.50 -0.24
CA LEU A 209 -23.83 4.28 -0.49
C LEU A 209 -23.75 3.91 -1.97
N THR A 210 -23.90 4.89 -2.86
CA THR A 210 -23.76 4.70 -4.30
C THR A 210 -22.28 4.66 -4.67
N LEU A 211 -21.87 3.66 -5.46
CA LEU A 211 -20.52 3.57 -6.01
C LEU A 211 -20.26 4.75 -6.95
N THR A 212 -19.23 5.55 -6.67
CA THR A 212 -18.86 6.74 -7.44
C THR A 212 -17.60 6.54 -8.28
N SER A 213 -16.68 5.68 -7.84
CA SER A 213 -15.49 5.30 -8.61
C SER A 213 -14.98 3.93 -8.20
N SER A 214 -14.24 3.29 -9.10
CA SER A 214 -13.60 2.01 -8.84
C SER A 214 -12.27 1.91 -9.60
N ASN A 215 -11.28 1.27 -9.00
CA ASN A 215 -9.99 0.98 -9.60
C ASN A 215 -9.62 -0.48 -9.33
N PHE A 216 -9.03 -1.11 -10.33
CA PHE A 216 -8.45 -2.44 -10.27
C PHE A 216 -6.95 -2.33 -10.42
N THR A 217 -6.23 -3.10 -9.61
CA THR A 217 -4.79 -3.28 -9.79
C THR A 217 -4.45 -4.75 -9.62
N TYR A 218 -3.71 -5.30 -10.59
CA TYR A 218 -3.20 -6.66 -10.52
C TYR A 218 -1.70 -6.69 -10.71
N ARG A 219 -1.03 -7.39 -9.80
CA ARG A 219 0.42 -7.53 -9.77
C ARG A 219 0.78 -9.01 -9.78
N PRO A 220 1.33 -9.54 -10.89
CA PRO A 220 1.76 -10.93 -10.97
C PRO A 220 2.88 -11.30 -9.99
N LYS A 221 3.70 -10.32 -9.57
CA LYS A 221 4.81 -10.52 -8.63
C LYS A 221 4.79 -9.45 -7.55
N ALA A 222 4.46 -9.79 -6.30
CA ALA A 222 4.32 -8.83 -5.20
C ALA A 222 5.50 -7.83 -5.06
N ASN A 223 6.74 -8.30 -5.25
CA ASN A 223 7.95 -7.50 -5.09
C ASN A 223 8.26 -6.55 -6.25
N ALA A 224 7.59 -6.68 -7.38
CA ALA A 224 7.83 -5.82 -8.55
C ALA A 224 6.96 -4.54 -8.45
N MET A 225 7.51 -3.50 -7.81
CA MET A 225 6.76 -2.28 -7.46
C MET A 225 6.07 -1.59 -8.65
N PHE A 226 6.70 -1.64 -9.81
CA PHE A 226 6.26 -0.93 -11.02
C PHE A 226 5.62 -1.84 -12.06
N ASP A 227 5.69 -3.15 -11.88
CA ASP A 227 5.18 -4.14 -12.84
C ASP A 227 3.79 -4.62 -12.41
N PHE A 228 2.79 -3.81 -12.73
CA PHE A 228 1.38 -4.11 -12.48
C PHE A 228 0.48 -3.68 -13.63
N TYR A 229 -0.70 -4.27 -13.72
CA TYR A 229 -1.80 -3.87 -14.59
C TYR A 229 -2.79 -3.03 -13.80
N GLU A 230 -3.32 -1.95 -14.38
CA GLU A 230 -4.30 -1.09 -13.73
C GLU A 230 -5.43 -0.71 -14.68
N ALA A 231 -6.65 -0.65 -14.16
CA ALA A 231 -7.81 -0.13 -14.89
C ALA A 231 -8.74 0.62 -13.95
N LYS A 232 -9.25 1.75 -14.43
CA LYS A 232 -10.21 2.59 -13.72
C LYS A 232 -11.61 2.41 -14.29
N ASP A 233 -12.60 2.89 -13.54
CA ASP A 233 -13.98 2.91 -14.01
C ASP A 233 -14.08 3.52 -15.42
N LYS A 234 -14.91 2.89 -16.27
CA LYS A 234 -15.16 3.30 -17.66
C LYS A 234 -14.03 3.01 -18.67
N GLU A 235 -12.88 2.49 -18.22
CA GLU A 235 -11.80 1.97 -19.08
C GLU A 235 -11.88 0.43 -19.21
N GLY A 236 -13.07 -0.10 -19.49
CA GLY A 236 -13.26 -1.56 -19.59
C GLY A 236 -13.32 -2.29 -18.25
N PHE A 237 -13.25 -1.58 -17.12
CA PHE A 237 -13.46 -2.08 -15.77
C PHE A 237 -14.83 -1.69 -15.21
N ALA A 238 -15.54 -2.68 -14.65
CA ALA A 238 -16.84 -2.53 -14.03
C ALA A 238 -16.92 -3.36 -12.74
N VAL A 239 -17.53 -2.78 -11.72
CA VAL A 239 -17.81 -3.43 -10.43
C VAL A 239 -19.31 -3.43 -10.20
N THR A 240 -19.82 -4.58 -9.80
CA THR A 240 -21.20 -4.76 -9.33
C THR A 240 -21.17 -5.07 -7.86
N VAL A 241 -21.73 -4.17 -7.05
CA VAL A 241 -21.85 -4.34 -5.60
C VAL A 241 -23.22 -4.96 -5.31
N GLU A 242 -23.22 -6.16 -4.73
CA GLU A 242 -24.43 -6.89 -4.38
C GLU A 242 -24.86 -6.64 -2.94
N ARG A 243 -23.88 -6.37 -2.06
CA ARG A 243 -24.07 -6.02 -0.66
C ARG A 243 -23.03 -4.99 -0.24
N PHE A 244 -23.46 -3.91 0.40
CA PHE A 244 -22.59 -3.01 1.15
C PHE A 244 -23.36 -2.43 2.34
N GLU A 245 -23.05 -2.88 3.54
CA GLU A 245 -23.81 -2.55 4.74
C GLU A 245 -22.92 -2.44 5.98
N ARG A 246 -23.39 -1.70 6.97
CA ARG A 246 -22.70 -1.53 8.25
C ARG A 246 -23.20 -2.55 9.26
N ASN A 247 -22.29 -3.31 9.84
CA ASN A 247 -22.55 -4.28 10.89
C ASN A 247 -22.85 -3.58 12.23
N ALA A 248 -23.48 -4.30 13.16
CA ALA A 248 -23.81 -3.79 14.50
C ALA A 248 -22.57 -3.42 15.33
N ASP A 249 -21.45 -4.08 15.09
CA ASP A 249 -20.15 -3.79 15.71
C ASP A 249 -19.42 -2.58 15.10
N GLY A 250 -20.03 -1.93 14.10
CA GLY A 250 -19.49 -0.76 13.41
C GLY A 250 -18.53 -1.07 12.25
N THR A 251 -18.24 -2.34 11.97
CA THR A 251 -17.52 -2.78 10.77
C THR A 251 -18.45 -2.75 9.54
N TYR A 252 -17.91 -2.96 8.35
CA TYR A 252 -18.69 -3.05 7.12
C TYR A 252 -18.58 -4.43 6.48
N ALA A 253 -19.71 -4.92 5.97
CA ALA A 253 -19.75 -6.08 5.09
C ALA A 253 -19.88 -5.61 3.64
N ILE A 254 -19.11 -6.21 2.73
CA ILE A 254 -19.22 -5.93 1.30
C ILE A 254 -19.05 -7.21 0.47
N ALA A 255 -19.90 -7.38 -0.53
CA ALA A 255 -19.80 -8.48 -1.49
C ALA A 255 -20.22 -8.02 -2.89
N GLY A 256 -19.67 -8.66 -3.90
CA GLY A 256 -19.95 -8.32 -5.28
C GLY A 256 -19.08 -9.05 -6.29
N SER A 257 -19.04 -8.48 -7.48
CA SER A 257 -18.26 -9.00 -8.60
C SER A 257 -17.62 -7.87 -9.40
N PHE A 258 -16.62 -8.21 -10.19
CA PHE A 258 -15.97 -7.28 -11.09
C PHE A 258 -15.63 -7.95 -12.42
N THR A 259 -15.52 -7.13 -13.46
CA THR A 259 -14.98 -7.50 -14.76
C THR A 259 -14.08 -6.40 -15.27
N ALA A 260 -12.97 -6.77 -15.89
CA ALA A 260 -12.02 -5.89 -16.53
C ALA A 260 -11.65 -6.48 -17.90
N LYS A 261 -11.45 -5.64 -18.91
CA LYS A 261 -10.99 -6.04 -20.24
C LYS A 261 -9.88 -5.13 -20.70
N ASP A 262 -8.92 -5.69 -21.44
CA ASP A 262 -7.81 -4.96 -22.05
C ASP A 262 -7.07 -4.04 -21.05
N VAL A 263 -6.83 -4.53 -19.84
CA VAL A 263 -6.25 -3.76 -18.73
C VAL A 263 -4.79 -3.44 -19.05
N PRO A 264 -4.41 -2.17 -19.26
CA PRO A 264 -3.05 -1.82 -19.63
C PRO A 264 -2.05 -2.10 -18.51
N ALA A 265 -0.82 -2.39 -18.90
CA ALA A 265 0.33 -2.32 -18.00
C ALA A 265 0.54 -0.88 -17.54
N SER A 266 0.99 -0.71 -16.30
CA SER A 266 1.42 0.59 -15.77
C SER A 266 2.49 1.20 -16.67
N ALA A 267 2.49 2.52 -16.82
CA ALA A 267 3.46 3.25 -17.63
C ALA A 267 4.92 3.01 -17.21
N MET A 268 5.15 2.59 -15.95
CA MET A 268 6.49 2.29 -15.43
C MET A 268 6.84 0.80 -15.50
N ALA A 269 5.93 -0.05 -15.96
CA ALA A 269 6.17 -1.49 -16.09
C ALA A 269 7.20 -1.76 -17.19
N LYS A 270 8.21 -2.56 -16.85
CA LYS A 270 9.29 -2.94 -17.78
C LYS A 270 9.44 -4.45 -17.91
N LYS A 271 8.98 -5.20 -16.92
CA LYS A 271 9.20 -6.65 -16.81
C LYS A 271 7.89 -7.46 -16.91
N LEU A 272 6.77 -6.83 -17.27
CA LEU A 272 5.51 -7.53 -17.49
C LEU A 272 5.54 -8.36 -18.79
N PRO A 273 4.88 -9.53 -18.80
CA PRO A 273 4.89 -10.42 -19.96
C PRO A 273 4.11 -9.87 -21.16
N SER A 274 3.16 -8.97 -20.93
CA SER A 274 2.35 -8.35 -21.97
C SER A 274 2.09 -6.87 -21.67
N ALA A 275 1.82 -6.10 -22.72
CA ALA A 275 1.47 -4.68 -22.62
C ALA A 275 0.07 -4.46 -22.02
N SER A 276 -0.78 -5.48 -22.05
CA SER A 276 -2.09 -5.49 -21.42
C SER A 276 -2.46 -6.88 -20.94
N LEU A 277 -3.34 -6.93 -19.93
CA LEU A 277 -4.02 -8.12 -19.46
C LEU A 277 -5.37 -8.22 -20.20
N PRO A 278 -5.62 -9.29 -21.00
CA PRO A 278 -6.80 -9.35 -21.87
C PRO A 278 -8.13 -9.28 -21.13
N ALA A 279 -8.23 -9.96 -20.00
CA ALA A 279 -9.41 -9.92 -19.14
C ALA A 279 -9.04 -10.23 -17.69
N ALA A 280 -9.82 -9.67 -16.77
CA ALA A 280 -9.90 -10.12 -15.40
C ALA A 280 -11.35 -10.16 -14.97
N SER A 281 -11.76 -11.15 -14.18
CA SER A 281 -13.09 -11.17 -13.60
C SER A 281 -13.09 -11.96 -12.32
N GLY A 282 -14.00 -11.62 -11.40
CA GLY A 282 -14.07 -12.33 -10.15
C GLY A 282 -15.21 -11.90 -9.25
N ARG A 283 -15.29 -12.57 -8.11
CA ARG A 283 -16.22 -12.27 -7.01
C ARG A 283 -15.42 -11.98 -5.76
N PHE A 284 -15.92 -11.07 -4.93
CA PHE A 284 -15.33 -10.73 -3.65
C PHE A 284 -16.39 -10.82 -2.55
N ASP A 285 -15.97 -11.28 -1.37
CA ASP A 285 -16.81 -11.32 -0.18
C ASP A 285 -15.99 -11.05 1.08
N TYR A 286 -16.41 -10.03 1.82
CA TYR A 286 -15.81 -9.57 3.06
C TYR A 286 -16.92 -9.32 4.08
N ALA A 287 -16.90 -10.09 5.17
CA ALA A 287 -17.93 -10.00 6.20
C ALA A 287 -17.68 -8.89 7.23
N SER A 288 -16.42 -8.52 7.44
CA SER A 288 -16.03 -7.52 8.46
C SER A 288 -14.79 -6.73 8.03
N LEU A 289 -15.04 -5.51 7.57
CA LEU A 289 -14.03 -4.53 7.24
C LEU A 289 -13.97 -3.45 8.33
N PRO A 290 -12.79 -3.19 8.91
CA PRO A 290 -12.66 -2.15 9.92
C PRO A 290 -12.88 -0.77 9.30
N LEU A 291 -13.59 0.09 10.03
CA LEU A 291 -13.72 1.51 9.70
C LEU A 291 -12.52 2.28 10.25
N LYS A 292 -11.79 2.94 9.35
CA LYS A 292 -10.72 3.90 9.66
C LYS A 292 -11.27 5.30 9.44
N GLN A 293 -10.99 6.21 10.37
CA GLN A 293 -11.30 7.63 10.19
C GLN A 293 -10.03 8.36 9.77
N MET A 294 -10.15 9.29 8.81
CA MET A 294 -9.06 10.21 8.54
C MET A 294 -8.76 11.04 9.81
N PRO A 295 -7.48 11.25 10.14
CA PRO A 295 -7.11 12.21 11.17
C PRO A 295 -7.71 13.57 10.84
N LYS A 296 -8.42 14.18 11.79
CA LYS A 296 -8.94 15.54 11.63
C LYS A 296 -7.74 16.49 11.60
N PHE A 297 -7.44 17.07 10.43
CA PHE A 297 -6.45 18.13 10.32
C PHE A 297 -7.04 19.42 10.90
N GLY A 298 -6.47 19.88 12.02
CA GLY A 298 -6.77 21.18 12.63
C GLY A 298 -7.49 21.12 13.98
N LYS A 299 -6.75 21.40 15.05
CA LYS A 299 -7.21 22.21 16.18
C LYS A 299 -6.34 23.46 16.23
#